data_AF-A0A9X7S312-F1
#
_entry.id   AF-A0A9X7S312-F1
#
_cell.length_a   1.000
_cell.length_b   1.000
_cell.length_c   1.000
_cell.angle_alpha   90.00
_cell.angle_beta   90.00
_cell.angle_gamma   90.00
#
_symmetry.space_group_name_H-M   'P 1'
#
loop_
_entity.id
_entity.type
_entity.pdbx_description
1 polymer ?
#
loop_
_entity_poly.entity_id
_entity_poly.type
_entity_poly.pdbx_seq_one_letter_code
_entity_poly.pdbx_strand_id
1 'polypeptide(L)'
;MEFQLKLGNKHIAITEKDRVLFNGACYILVTQTYNSGWHKDNPTIAKAKAKKWITQGIMVQIGTKNYGSKTYPLYKFIKEVE
;
A
#
# COMPACT_ATOMS: atom_id res chain seq x y z
N MET A 1 -14.64 5.35 2.52
CA MET A 1 -13.58 6.01 1.74
C MET A 1 -13.20 5.14 0.56
N GLU A 2 -13.31 5.71 -0.64
CA GLU A 2 -12.94 5.06 -1.89
C GLU A 2 -12.42 6.12 -2.87
N PHE A 3 -11.19 5.94 -3.37
CA PHE A 3 -10.59 6.89 -4.31
C PHE A 3 -9.64 6.19 -5.30
N GLN A 4 -9.39 6.80 -6.45
CA GLN A 4 -8.47 6.27 -7.46
C GLN A 4 -7.05 6.74 -7.21
N LEU A 5 -6.12 5.80 -7.02
CA LEU A 5 -4.71 6.09 -6.84
C LEU A 5 -3.90 5.66 -8.07
N LYS A 6 -3.13 6.59 -8.63
CA LYS A 6 -2.17 6.28 -9.68
C LYS A 6 -0.88 5.71 -9.08
N LEU A 7 -0.61 4.43 -9.34
CA LEU A 7 0.63 3.72 -9.00
C LEU A 7 1.33 3.28 -10.29
N GLY A 8 2.44 3.95 -10.62
CA GLY A 8 3.11 3.77 -11.92
C GLY A 8 2.18 4.12 -13.08
N ASN A 9 2.01 3.17 -14.00
CA ASN A 9 1.12 3.32 -15.16
C ASN A 9 -0.31 2.81 -14.90
N LYS A 10 -0.68 2.55 -13.64
CA LYS A 10 -1.97 1.92 -13.28
C LYS A 10 -2.77 2.83 -12.36
N HIS A 11 -4.09 2.81 -12.53
CA HIS A 11 -5.04 3.42 -11.60
C HIS A 11 -5.69 2.32 -10.79
N ILE A 12 -5.73 2.49 -9.48
CA ILE A 12 -6.16 1.48 -8.53
C ILE A 12 -7.17 2.10 -7.58
N ALA A 13 -8.35 1.49 -7.50
CA ALA A 13 -9.36 1.89 -6.53
C ALA A 13 -8.90 1.50 -5.13
N ILE A 14 -8.54 2.46 -4.29
CA ILE A 14 -8.21 2.24 -2.88
C ILE A 14 -9.49 2.32 -2.06
N THR A 15 -9.75 1.29 -1.27
CA THR A 15 -10.90 1.14 -0.39
C THR A 15 -10.46 1.07 1.08
N GLU A 16 -11.42 1.17 2.00
CA GLU A 16 -11.13 1.05 3.44
C GLU A 16 -10.61 -0.32 3.88
N LYS A 17 -10.84 -1.36 3.08
CA LYS A 17 -10.37 -2.71 3.37
C LYS A 17 -8.89 -2.89 2.99
N ASP A 18 -8.34 -1.97 2.21
CA ASP A 18 -7.00 -2.09 1.70
C ASP A 18 -5.92 -1.93 2.77
N ARG A 19 -4.86 -2.72 2.61
CA ARG A 19 -3.73 -2.75 3.54
C ARG A 19 -2.42 -2.62 2.78
N VAL A 20 -1.54 -1.79 3.33
CA VAL A 20 -0.21 -1.58 2.80
C VAL A 20 0.81 -2.18 3.77
N LEU A 21 1.56 -3.18 3.31
CA LEU A 21 2.66 -3.79 4.07
C LEU A 21 3.97 -3.12 3.72
N PHE A 22 4.75 -2.70 4.72
CA PHE A 22 6.13 -2.30 4.49
C PHE A 22 7.08 -3.47 4.74
N ASN A 23 7.55 -4.16 3.70
CA ASN A 23 8.41 -5.35 3.84
C ASN A 23 9.90 -5.03 4.12
N GLY A 24 10.21 -3.82 4.59
CA GLY A 24 11.59 -3.32 4.74
C GLY A 24 12.17 -2.69 3.47
N ALA A 25 11.68 -3.08 2.30
CA ALA A 25 12.18 -2.61 1.01
C ALA A 25 11.16 -1.78 0.21
N CYS A 26 9.85 -1.98 0.37
CA CYS A 26 8.82 -1.24 -0.33
C CYS A 26 7.47 -1.33 0.40
N TYR A 27 6.54 -0.48 -0.01
CA TYR A 27 5.17 -0.42 0.52
C TYR A 27 4.24 -1.13 -0.46
N ILE A 28 3.78 -2.32 -0.12
CA ILE A 28 3.03 -3.21 -1.01
C ILE A 28 1.56 -3.18 -0.63
N LEU A 29 0.67 -2.92 -1.59
CA LEU A 29 -0.77 -3.08 -1.43
C LEU A 29 -1.12 -4.57 -1.46
N VAL A 30 -1.13 -5.20 -0.28
CA VAL A 30 -1.23 -6.67 -0.15
C VAL A 30 -2.64 -7.21 -0.36
N THR A 31 -3.64 -6.34 -0.40
CA THR A 31 -5.06 -6.67 -0.58
C THR A 31 -5.47 -6.70 -2.04
N GLN A 32 -4.64 -6.21 -2.95
CA GLN A 32 -4.96 -6.14 -4.38
C GLN A 32 -3.83 -6.73 -5.22
N THR A 33 -4.19 -7.33 -6.34
CA THR A 33 -3.24 -7.88 -7.31
C THR A 33 -3.63 -7.45 -8.72
N TYR A 34 -2.66 -7.40 -9.61
CA TYR A 34 -2.86 -7.21 -11.04
C TYR A 34 -2.08 -8.25 -11.85
N ASN A 35 -2.46 -8.43 -13.12
CA ASN A 35 -1.70 -9.26 -14.05
C ASN A 35 -0.45 -8.52 -14.55
N SER A 36 0.71 -9.16 -14.39
CA SER A 36 2.02 -8.73 -14.85
C SER A 36 2.57 -9.83 -15.77
N GLY A 37 2.21 -9.76 -17.06
CA GLY A 37 2.45 -10.87 -17.99
C GLY A 37 1.74 -12.16 -17.52
N TRP A 38 2.51 -13.21 -17.30
CA TRP A 38 2.04 -14.54 -16.88
C TRP A 38 1.85 -14.68 -15.36
N HIS A 39 2.17 -13.65 -14.57
CA HIS A 39 2.11 -13.70 -13.11
C HIS A 39 1.14 -12.66 -12.54
N LYS A 40 0.69 -12.90 -11.31
CA LYS A 40 0.00 -11.88 -10.51
C LYS A 40 1.02 -11.17 -9.63
N ASP A 41 0.90 -9.86 -9.54
CA ASP A 41 1.79 -9.01 -8.77
C ASP A 41 0.98 -8.01 -7.94
N ASN A 42 1.56 -7.53 -6.84
CA ASN A 42 0.93 -6.56 -5.96
C ASN A 42 1.37 -5.13 -6.32
N PRO A 43 0.45 -4.16 -6.32
CA PRO A 43 0.80 -2.76 -6.48
C PRO A 43 1.78 -2.30 -5.40
N THR A 44 2.81 -1.57 -5.83
CA THR A 44 3.83 -1.02 -4.93
C THR A 44 3.76 0.50 -4.92
N ILE A 45 3.74 1.06 -3.72
CA ILE A 45 3.78 2.49 -3.45
C ILE A 45 5.25 2.92 -3.30
N ALA A 46 5.62 4.00 -3.99
CA ALA A 46 6.94 4.59 -3.85
C ALA A 46 7.20 5.03 -2.40
N LYS A 47 8.38 4.72 -1.86
CA LYS A 47 8.77 5.05 -0.47
C LYS A 47 8.57 6.52 -0.14
N ALA A 48 8.94 7.41 -1.05
CA ALA A 48 8.82 8.85 -0.84
C ALA A 48 7.35 9.29 -0.64
N LYS A 49 6.43 8.76 -1.46
CA LYS A 49 4.99 9.04 -1.32
C LYS A 49 4.45 8.48 -0.02
N ALA A 50 4.74 7.21 0.28
CA ALA A 50 4.30 6.57 1.52
C ALA A 50 4.78 7.32 2.77
N LYS A 51 6.07 7.71 2.83
CA LYS A 51 6.61 8.52 3.94
C LYS A 51 5.89 9.85 4.06
N LYS A 52 5.69 10.58 2.95
CA LYS A 52 4.94 11.84 2.93
C LYS A 52 3.53 11.66 3.50
N TRP A 53 2.80 10.65 3.04
CA TRP A 53 1.44 10.37 3.48
C TRP A 53 1.36 9.91 4.94
N ILE A 54 2.37 9.19 5.44
CA ILE A 54 2.47 8.85 6.86
C ILE A 54 2.68 10.11 7.70
N THR A 55 3.63 10.99 7.32
CA THR A 55 3.88 12.25 8.02
C THR A 55 2.65 13.18 8.00
N GLN A 56 1.90 13.19 6.90
CA GLN A 56 0.67 13.99 6.77
C GLN A 56 -0.55 13.36 7.48
N GLY A 57 -0.41 12.18 8.08
CA GLY A 57 -1.52 11.46 8.72
C GLY A 57 -2.59 10.99 7.72
N ILE A 58 -2.22 10.79 6.47
CA ILE A 58 -3.11 10.23 5.43
C ILE A 58 -3.03 8.70 5.46
N MET A 59 -1.83 8.16 5.68
CA MET A 59 -1.62 6.74 5.98
C MET A 59 -1.25 6.57 7.44
N VAL A 60 -1.90 5.64 8.13
CA VAL A 60 -1.65 5.36 9.55
C VAL A 60 -1.30 3.89 9.72
N GLN A 61 -0.32 3.60 10.58
CA GLN A 61 0.02 2.24 10.97
C GLN A 61 -1.11 1.67 11.84
N ILE A 62 -1.67 0.54 11.43
CA ILE A 62 -2.80 -0.12 12.12
C ILE A 62 -2.41 -1.42 12.82
N GLY A 63 -1.16 -1.86 12.67
CA GLY A 63 -0.68 -3.11 13.25
C GLY A 63 0.57 -3.62 12.55
N THR A 64 0.80 -4.92 12.69
CA THR A 64 1.96 -5.61 12.11
C THR A 64 1.56 -6.95 11.48
N LYS A 65 2.33 -7.41 10.50
CA LYS A 65 2.16 -8.71 9.84
C LYS A 65 3.48 -9.45 9.75
N ASN A 66 3.45 -10.76 9.97
CA ASN A 66 4.59 -11.63 9.73
C ASN A 66 4.78 -11.85 8.23
N TYR A 67 6.02 -11.69 7.77
CA TYR A 67 6.42 -11.94 6.39
C TYR A 67 7.79 -12.63 6.42
N GLY A 68 7.79 -13.94 6.13
CA GLY A 68 8.94 -14.79 6.40
C GLY A 68 9.21 -14.90 7.91
N SER A 69 10.48 -14.78 8.30
CA SER A 69 10.93 -14.80 9.71
C SER A 69 10.85 -13.45 10.43
N LYS A 70 10.29 -12.42 9.78
CA LYS A 70 10.28 -11.04 10.29
C LYS A 70 8.87 -10.49 10.38
N THR A 71 8.67 -9.54 11.29
CA THR A 71 7.41 -8.81 11.48
C THR A 71 7.55 -7.40 10.93
N TYR A 72 6.55 -6.97 10.16
CA TYR A 72 6.58 -5.72 9.41
C TYR A 72 5.31 -4.90 9.66
N PRO A 73 5.39 -3.56 9.61
CA PRO A 73 4.25 -2.71 9.87
C PRO A 73 3.23 -2.74 8.73
N LEU A 74 1.95 -2.75 9.11
CA LEU A 74 0.79 -2.61 8.25
C LEU A 74 0.19 -1.22 8.38
N TYR A 75 -0.14 -0.62 7.24
CA TYR A 75 -0.74 0.70 7.14
C TYR A 75 -2.09 0.62 6.43
N LYS A 76 -2.92 1.63 6.68
CA LYS A 76 -4.19 1.87 6.00
C LYS A 76 -4.29 3.35 5.63
N PHE A 77 -4.90 3.65 4.49
CA PHE A 77 -5.31 5.00 4.16
C PHE A 77 -6.54 5.39 4.99
N ILE A 78 -6.45 6.53 5.67
CA ILE A 78 -7.58 7.12 6.43
C ILE A 78 -8.10 8.41 5.79
N LYS A 79 -7.39 8.95 4.80
CA LYS A 79 -7.77 10.08 3.98
C LYS A 79 -7.46 9.77 2.51
N GLU A 80 -8.16 10.44 1.61
CA GLU A 80 -7.93 10.35 0.17
C GLU A 80 -6.67 11.12 -0.20
N VAL A 81 -6.03 10.74 -1.30
CA VAL A 81 -4.87 11.44 -1.86
C VAL A 81 -5.13 11.80 -3.32
N GLU A 82 -4.66 12.97 -3.72
CA GLU A 82 -4.61 13.39 -5.13
C GLU A 82 -3.41 12.77 -5.88
#